data_AF-A0A369JTU8-F1
#
_entry.id   AF-A0A369JTU8-F1
#
_cell.length_a   1.000
_cell.length_b   1.000
_cell.length_c   1.000
_cell.angle_alpha   90.00
_cell.angle_beta   90.00
_cell.angle_gamma   90.00
#
_symmetry.space_group_name_H-M   'P 1'
#
loop_
_entity.id
_entity.type
_entity.pdbx_description
1 polymer ?
#
loop_
_entity_poly.entity_id
_entity_poly.type
_entity_poly.pdbx_seq_one_letter_code
_entity_poly.pdbx_strand_id
1 'polypeptide(L)'
;MAESSAAPHTKHQMARPPHSESFFQALKSSRSRFSMSTSREKQPPNDTSSATTIASGQDNIATISSSPQFSLPDASFSPPEPVLYLSFYGETIFYNLKSLDKDPHPIIELLRLTASERGSWMVVGAYYRRIGNTRAALSVIEAMIKVMAEQGLPEDNLKPAYLFLSSCEIDLARLARSSQPDAAEEHHKASKTWLQKVYGAFEPIPVPNTSQVRGNPASSPRHVRSREPSHQSQATSPPEGPSREILLGRQINTLRHEQKEQSALLAETRAMKRKLESEVTFEREGRRRLLRDFDDLEKELTTARKMENYALGQVKREVEARRKAEEKARAEKAMRLELQKVFEHNAVAAPFSEIANTINKADERPFSYPKASNDPA
;
A
#
# COMPACT_ATOMS: atom_id res chain seq x y z
N MET A 1 50.05 -43.04 -24.08
CA MET A 1 50.53 -42.49 -22.79
C MET A 1 49.58 -41.35 -22.46
N ALA A 2 48.48 -41.66 -21.75
CA ALA A 2 48.32 -41.46 -20.29
C ALA A 2 48.18 -39.95 -20.00
N GLU A 3 47.13 -39.42 -19.37
CA GLU A 3 46.45 -39.90 -18.16
C GLU A 3 44.96 -39.50 -18.13
N SER A 4 44.15 -40.42 -17.61
CA SER A 4 42.73 -40.30 -17.35
C SER A 4 42.53 -39.89 -15.89
N SER A 5 42.03 -38.68 -15.64
CA SER A 5 41.74 -38.18 -14.29
C SER A 5 40.25 -38.38 -13.98
N ALA A 6 39.96 -39.35 -13.13
CA ALA A 6 38.63 -39.68 -12.63
C ALA A 6 38.35 -38.91 -11.33
N ALA A 7 37.26 -38.12 -11.32
CA ALA A 7 36.76 -37.46 -10.12
C ALA A 7 35.74 -38.36 -9.38
N PRO A 8 35.73 -38.38 -8.04
CA PRO A 8 34.83 -39.24 -7.28
C PRO A 8 33.41 -38.67 -7.18
N HIS A 9 32.43 -39.52 -7.52
CA HIS A 9 31.01 -39.29 -7.31
C HIS A 9 30.63 -39.48 -5.83
N THR A 10 30.40 -38.38 -5.13
CA THR A 10 29.87 -38.38 -3.76
C THR A 10 28.34 -38.45 -3.81
N LYS A 11 27.77 -39.63 -3.57
CA LYS A 11 26.32 -39.82 -3.40
C LYS A 11 25.89 -39.27 -2.03
N HIS A 12 25.30 -38.08 -1.99
CA HIS A 12 24.53 -37.61 -0.83
C HIS A 12 23.10 -38.13 -0.94
N GLN A 13 22.78 -39.16 -0.15
CA GLN A 13 21.40 -39.52 0.19
C GLN A 13 20.84 -38.43 1.11
N MET A 14 19.88 -37.65 0.60
CA MET A 14 19.05 -36.81 1.46
C MET A 14 17.90 -37.63 2.03
N ALA A 15 17.90 -37.72 3.37
CA ALA A 15 16.82 -38.28 4.16
C ALA A 15 15.56 -37.41 4.02
N ARG A 16 14.42 -38.05 3.75
CA ARG A 16 13.07 -37.44 3.81
C ARG A 16 12.70 -37.13 5.27
N PRO A 17 12.26 -35.90 5.61
CA PRO A 17 11.59 -35.66 6.87
C PRO A 17 10.12 -36.14 6.83
N PRO A 18 9.59 -36.67 7.94
CA PRO A 18 8.23 -37.19 8.01
C PRO A 18 7.18 -36.06 8.11
N HIS A 19 6.01 -36.37 7.57
CA HIS A 19 4.78 -35.59 7.56
C HIS A 19 4.44 -34.96 8.93
N SER A 20 4.26 -33.64 8.94
CA SER A 20 3.62 -32.90 10.04
C SER A 20 2.26 -32.37 9.60
N GLU A 21 1.30 -33.26 9.39
CA GLU A 21 -0.13 -32.93 9.43
C GLU A 21 -0.59 -33.03 10.89
N SER A 22 -0.68 -31.89 11.60
CA SER A 22 -1.52 -31.69 12.80
C SER A 22 -1.07 -30.45 13.60
N PHE A 23 -1.40 -29.24 13.14
CA PHE A 23 -1.26 -28.05 14.02
C PHE A 23 -2.28 -26.92 13.80
N PHE A 24 -3.24 -27.04 12.87
CA PHE A 24 -4.19 -25.96 12.54
C PHE A 24 -5.67 -26.28 12.86
N GLN A 25 -5.95 -26.89 14.02
CA GLN A 25 -7.35 -27.10 14.48
C GLN A 25 -7.72 -26.44 15.82
N ALA A 26 -6.90 -25.55 16.40
CA ALA A 26 -7.13 -25.05 17.76
C ALA A 26 -7.31 -23.52 17.91
N LEU A 27 -7.93 -22.80 16.95
CA LEU A 27 -8.22 -21.36 17.11
C LEU A 27 -9.60 -20.89 16.61
N LYS A 28 -10.61 -21.77 16.56
CA LYS A 28 -12.02 -21.38 16.31
C LYS A 28 -12.93 -21.68 17.50
N SER A 29 -12.62 -21.13 18.68
CA SER A 29 -13.63 -21.04 19.75
C SER A 29 -13.23 -20.00 20.78
N SER A 30 -13.62 -18.74 20.55
CA SER A 30 -13.89 -17.72 21.58
C SER A 30 -14.12 -16.37 20.92
N ARG A 31 -15.34 -16.13 20.42
CA ARG A 31 -15.84 -14.78 20.16
C ARG A 31 -17.00 -14.52 21.10
N SER A 32 -16.64 -14.33 22.38
CA SER A 32 -17.57 -13.90 23.41
C SER A 32 -17.81 -12.41 23.29
N ARG A 33 -19.08 -12.03 23.34
CA ARG A 33 -19.58 -10.66 23.25
C ARG A 33 -19.18 -9.91 24.51
N PHE A 34 -18.37 -8.86 24.39
CA PHE A 34 -18.23 -7.84 25.43
C PHE A 34 -18.79 -6.52 24.90
N SER A 35 -19.98 -6.19 25.37
CA SER A 35 -20.57 -4.86 25.36
C SER A 35 -19.96 -4.09 26.53
N MET A 36 -19.26 -2.99 26.25
CA MET A 36 -18.86 -2.03 27.28
C MET A 36 -19.52 -0.68 26.97
N SER A 37 -20.53 -0.38 27.78
CA SER A 37 -21.16 0.92 27.92
C SER A 37 -20.14 1.89 28.52
N THR A 38 -19.67 2.88 27.77
CA THR A 38 -18.85 3.95 28.32
C THR A 38 -19.74 5.09 28.80
N SER A 39 -19.79 5.20 30.13
CA SER A 39 -20.41 6.29 30.87
C SER A 39 -19.69 7.63 30.64
N ARG A 40 -20.47 8.62 30.22
CA ARG A 40 -20.53 10.01 30.72
C ARG A 40 -19.33 10.50 31.53
N GLU A 41 -18.47 11.30 30.91
CA GLU A 41 -17.51 12.17 31.61
C GLU A 41 -17.69 13.64 31.19
N LYS A 42 -17.60 14.51 32.19
CA LYS A 42 -18.04 15.91 32.23
C LYS A 42 -17.07 16.84 31.49
N GLN A 43 -17.61 17.76 30.68
CA GLN A 43 -16.93 18.97 30.24
C GLN A 43 -16.87 20.03 31.37
N PRO A 44 -15.79 20.83 31.46
CA PRO A 44 -15.79 22.10 32.20
C PRO A 44 -16.27 23.28 31.32
N PRO A 45 -16.79 24.36 31.93
CA PRO A 45 -17.31 25.52 31.22
C PRO A 45 -16.19 26.52 30.93
N ASN A 46 -16.20 27.14 29.75
CA ASN A 46 -15.49 28.38 29.51
C ASN A 46 -16.48 29.39 28.91
N ASP A 47 -16.91 30.29 29.78
CA ASP A 47 -17.56 31.54 29.41
C ASP A 47 -16.49 32.55 28.95
N THR A 48 -16.92 33.44 28.04
CA THR A 48 -16.62 34.89 28.01
C THR A 48 -16.25 35.39 26.61
N SER A 49 -17.30 35.84 25.91
CA SER A 49 -17.45 37.15 25.26
C SER A 49 -16.32 37.71 24.39
N SER A 50 -16.62 38.02 23.12
CA SER A 50 -16.82 39.41 22.70
C SER A 50 -17.44 39.50 21.31
N ALA A 51 -18.39 40.43 21.22
CA ALA A 51 -19.18 40.79 20.05
C ALA A 51 -18.35 41.48 18.96
N THR A 52 -18.79 41.36 17.71
CA THR A 52 -18.88 42.49 16.77
C THR A 52 -19.96 42.20 15.74
N THR A 53 -21.04 42.96 15.87
CA THR A 53 -22.16 43.09 14.94
C THR A 53 -21.73 43.93 13.74
N ILE A 54 -21.82 43.38 12.53
CA ILE A 54 -22.02 44.18 11.31
C ILE A 54 -23.12 43.50 10.49
N ALA A 55 -24.25 44.20 10.42
CA ALA A 55 -25.39 43.88 9.59
C ALA A 55 -25.12 44.29 8.13
N SER A 56 -25.54 43.47 7.16
CA SER A 56 -26.12 43.96 5.90
C SER A 56 -26.71 42.81 5.07
N GLY A 57 -28.03 42.89 4.88
CA GLY A 57 -28.84 42.41 3.75
C GLY A 57 -28.46 41.11 3.02
N GLN A 58 -29.23 40.05 3.28
CA GLN A 58 -29.46 39.01 2.28
C GLN A 58 -30.96 38.76 2.13
N ASP A 59 -31.43 39.04 0.92
CA ASP A 59 -32.77 38.80 0.45
C ASP A 59 -33.08 37.31 0.38
N ASN A 60 -34.28 36.98 0.85
CA ASN A 60 -34.94 35.70 0.74
C ASN A 60 -35.16 35.32 -0.74
N ILE A 61 -34.53 34.24 -1.19
CA ILE A 61 -35.09 33.39 -2.24
C ILE A 61 -35.04 31.95 -1.76
N ALA A 62 -36.16 31.52 -1.18
CA ALA A 62 -36.47 30.11 -1.00
C ALA A 62 -36.70 29.48 -2.38
N THR A 63 -35.77 28.65 -2.83
CA THR A 63 -36.02 27.70 -3.93
C THR A 63 -35.53 26.32 -3.51
N ILE A 64 -36.50 25.60 -2.98
CA ILE A 64 -36.67 24.16 -2.88
C ILE A 64 -35.89 23.43 -4.00
N SER A 65 -34.72 22.89 -3.66
CA SER A 65 -34.01 21.91 -4.50
C SER A 65 -33.71 20.69 -3.64
N SER A 66 -34.74 19.86 -3.46
CA SER A 66 -34.63 18.53 -2.89
C SER A 66 -33.78 17.68 -3.84
N SER A 67 -32.47 17.66 -3.58
CA SER A 67 -31.53 16.79 -4.28
C SER A 67 -31.88 15.33 -3.96
N PRO A 68 -32.03 14.45 -4.97
CA PRO A 68 -32.28 13.04 -4.72
C PRO A 68 -31.09 12.46 -3.97
N GLN A 69 -31.31 12.06 -2.72
CA GLN A 69 -30.34 11.28 -1.95
C GLN A 69 -30.20 9.92 -2.63
N PHE A 70 -29.23 9.78 -3.52
CA PHE A 70 -28.71 8.49 -3.95
C PHE A 70 -28.00 7.88 -2.75
N SER A 71 -28.74 7.11 -1.95
CA SER A 71 -28.16 6.14 -1.03
C SER A 71 -27.41 5.12 -1.87
N LEU A 72 -26.11 5.37 -2.07
CA LEU A 72 -25.20 4.39 -2.63
C LEU A 72 -25.33 3.13 -1.76
N PRO A 73 -25.65 1.96 -2.35
CA PRO A 73 -25.69 0.73 -1.59
C PRO A 73 -24.35 0.59 -0.87
N ASP A 74 -24.42 0.29 0.42
CA ASP A 74 -23.28 -0.04 1.28
C ASP A 74 -22.69 -1.37 0.78
N ALA A 75 -22.08 -1.30 -0.40
CA ALA A 75 -21.31 -2.35 -0.98
C ALA A 75 -20.05 -2.38 -0.13
N SER A 76 -20.06 -3.24 0.88
CA SER A 76 -18.86 -3.70 1.53
C SER A 76 -18.01 -4.37 0.44
N PHE A 77 -17.26 -3.56 -0.30
CA PHE A 77 -16.31 -3.96 -1.31
C PHE A 77 -15.13 -4.57 -0.56
N SER A 78 -15.33 -5.78 -0.04
CA SER A 78 -14.22 -6.67 0.18
C SER A 78 -13.59 -6.85 -1.19
N PRO A 79 -12.33 -6.43 -1.40
CA PRO A 79 -11.69 -6.60 -2.68
C PRO A 79 -11.76 -8.09 -3.03
N PRO A 80 -12.32 -8.45 -4.20
CA PRO A 80 -12.49 -9.86 -4.57
C PRO A 80 -11.16 -10.58 -4.39
N GLU A 81 -11.22 -11.79 -3.84
CA GLU A 81 -10.01 -12.58 -3.65
C GLU A 81 -9.28 -12.70 -5.00
N PRO A 82 -7.97 -12.48 -5.05
CA PRO A 82 -7.23 -12.50 -6.30
C PRO A 82 -7.10 -13.94 -6.79
N VAL A 83 -8.11 -14.41 -7.53
CA VAL A 83 -8.18 -15.75 -8.12
C VAL A 83 -7.88 -15.64 -9.60
N LEU A 84 -7.00 -16.52 -10.08
CA LEU A 84 -6.66 -16.67 -11.49
C LEU A 84 -7.42 -17.86 -12.07
N TYR A 85 -8.09 -17.66 -13.21
CA TYR A 85 -8.79 -18.70 -13.94
C TYR A 85 -7.96 -19.12 -15.15
N LEU A 86 -7.64 -20.41 -15.24
CA LEU A 86 -6.81 -20.99 -16.30
C LEU A 86 -7.60 -22.07 -17.01
N SER A 87 -7.50 -22.16 -18.33
CA SER A 87 -8.09 -23.28 -19.09
C SER A 87 -7.01 -24.30 -19.45
N PHE A 88 -7.28 -25.57 -19.18
CA PHE A 88 -6.39 -26.69 -19.52
C PHE A 88 -7.23 -27.84 -20.06
N TYR A 89 -7.03 -28.21 -21.32
CA TYR A 89 -7.82 -29.25 -22.01
C TYR A 89 -9.36 -29.08 -21.91
N GLY A 90 -9.84 -27.83 -21.91
CA GLY A 90 -11.27 -27.52 -21.81
C GLY A 90 -11.82 -27.47 -20.39
N GLU A 91 -11.02 -27.81 -19.38
CA GLU A 91 -11.37 -27.63 -17.97
C GLU A 91 -10.85 -26.29 -17.44
N THR A 92 -11.61 -25.65 -16.56
CA THR A 92 -11.21 -24.40 -15.91
C THR A 92 -10.66 -24.71 -14.52
N ILE A 93 -9.38 -24.41 -14.31
CA ILE A 93 -8.68 -24.54 -13.03
C ILE A 93 -8.62 -23.15 -12.38
N PHE A 94 -8.89 -23.08 -11.08
CA PHE A 94 -8.73 -21.86 -10.29
C PHE A 94 -7.42 -21.92 -9.50
N TYR A 95 -6.66 -20.83 -9.51
CA TYR A 95 -5.41 -20.71 -8.77
C TYR A 95 -5.50 -19.48 -7.85
N ASN A 96 -5.25 -19.68 -6.55
CA ASN A 96 -5.27 -18.60 -5.57
C ASN A 96 -3.93 -17.84 -5.62
N LEU A 97 -3.95 -16.55 -5.98
CA LEU A 97 -2.72 -15.76 -6.05
C LEU A 97 -2.11 -15.50 -4.66
N LYS A 98 -2.86 -15.65 -3.57
CA LYS A 98 -2.30 -15.52 -2.20
C LYS A 98 -1.32 -16.65 -1.85
N SER A 99 -1.41 -17.80 -2.52
CA SER A 99 -0.49 -18.93 -2.32
C SER A 99 0.64 -18.97 -3.35
N LEU A 100 0.90 -17.84 -4.02
CA LEU A 100 1.98 -17.74 -4.99
C LEU A 100 3.34 -17.69 -4.28
N ASP A 101 4.27 -18.53 -4.71
CA ASP A 101 5.63 -18.55 -4.17
C ASP A 101 6.42 -17.29 -4.55
N LYS A 102 7.46 -16.99 -3.78
CA LYS A 102 8.38 -15.87 -4.09
C LYS A 102 9.14 -16.10 -5.39
N ASP A 103 9.36 -17.36 -5.74
CA ASP A 103 9.98 -17.77 -6.99
C ASP A 103 8.92 -17.78 -8.12
N PRO A 104 9.09 -17.00 -9.20
CA PRO A 104 8.12 -16.96 -10.29
C PRO A 104 8.14 -18.18 -11.22
N HIS A 105 9.17 -19.04 -11.17
CA HIS A 105 9.32 -20.12 -12.14
C HIS A 105 8.13 -21.10 -12.20
N PRO A 106 7.58 -21.60 -11.06
CA PRO A 106 6.47 -22.55 -11.10
C PRO A 106 5.21 -21.96 -11.75
N ILE A 107 4.90 -20.68 -11.48
CA ILE A 107 3.73 -20.04 -12.09
C ILE A 107 3.98 -19.71 -13.57
N ILE A 108 5.21 -19.37 -13.97
CA ILE A 108 5.57 -19.18 -15.38
C ILE A 108 5.38 -20.51 -16.15
N GLU A 109 5.84 -21.63 -15.59
CA GLU A 109 5.64 -22.96 -16.19
C GLU A 109 4.17 -23.31 -16.30
N LEU A 110 3.39 -23.07 -15.24
CA LEU A 110 1.94 -23.31 -15.26
C LEU A 110 1.25 -22.47 -16.34
N LEU A 111 1.56 -21.18 -16.45
CA LEU A 111 0.99 -20.29 -17.47
C LEU A 111 1.37 -20.70 -18.90
N ARG A 112 2.58 -21.25 -19.10
CA ARG A 112 3.02 -21.82 -20.37
C ARG A 112 2.26 -23.09 -20.72
N LEU A 113 2.17 -24.03 -19.78
CA LEU A 113 1.50 -25.32 -19.97
C LEU A 113 0.01 -25.16 -20.31
N THR A 114 -0.64 -24.15 -19.74
CA THR A 114 -2.05 -23.83 -20.02
C THR A 114 -2.25 -22.91 -21.23
N ALA A 115 -1.17 -22.56 -21.95
CA ALA A 115 -1.20 -21.60 -23.06
C ALA A 115 -2.00 -20.34 -22.71
N SER A 116 -1.79 -19.83 -21.49
CA SER A 116 -2.59 -18.76 -20.91
C SER A 116 -2.60 -17.50 -21.75
N GLU A 117 -3.77 -16.87 -21.86
CA GLU A 117 -3.92 -15.58 -22.51
C GLU A 117 -3.10 -14.49 -21.82
N ARG A 118 -2.71 -13.46 -22.58
CA ARG A 118 -1.99 -12.27 -22.11
C ARG A 118 -2.58 -11.68 -20.82
N GLY A 119 -3.90 -11.66 -20.67
CA GLY A 119 -4.57 -11.14 -19.47
C GLY A 119 -4.12 -11.84 -18.18
N SER A 120 -4.06 -13.17 -18.21
CA SER A 120 -3.66 -14.00 -17.06
C SER A 120 -2.22 -13.71 -16.62
N TRP A 121 -1.30 -13.59 -17.59
CA TRP A 121 0.09 -13.20 -17.34
C TRP A 121 0.19 -11.81 -16.69
N MET A 122 -0.56 -10.83 -17.21
CA MET A 122 -0.58 -9.47 -16.67
C MET A 122 -1.12 -9.41 -15.23
N VAL A 123 -2.15 -10.22 -14.91
CA VAL A 123 -2.70 -10.31 -13.55
C VAL A 123 -1.65 -10.86 -12.57
N VAL A 124 -0.93 -11.92 -12.94
CA VAL A 124 0.14 -12.49 -12.11
C VAL A 124 1.30 -11.50 -11.92
N GLY A 125 1.76 -10.86 -13.00
CA GLY A 125 2.80 -9.83 -12.90
C GLY A 125 2.39 -8.67 -12.01
N ALA A 126 1.16 -8.17 -12.16
CA ALA A 126 0.59 -7.11 -11.32
C ALA A 126 0.50 -7.52 -9.84
N TYR A 127 0.16 -8.79 -9.57
CA TYR A 127 0.14 -9.33 -8.22
C TYR A 127 1.53 -9.33 -7.59
N TYR A 128 2.55 -9.86 -8.26
CA TYR A 128 3.93 -9.85 -7.78
C TYR A 128 4.46 -8.45 -7.48
N ARG A 129 4.14 -7.49 -8.35
CA ARG A 129 4.51 -6.08 -8.14
C ARG A 129 3.80 -5.49 -6.91
N ARG A 130 2.50 -5.79 -6.71
CA ARG A 130 1.71 -5.30 -5.58
C ARG A 130 2.24 -5.78 -4.23
N ILE A 131 2.72 -7.02 -4.16
CA ILE A 131 3.34 -7.57 -2.94
C ILE A 131 4.80 -7.15 -2.74
N GLY A 132 5.35 -6.29 -3.61
CA GLY A 132 6.70 -5.75 -3.52
C GLY A 132 7.79 -6.65 -4.12
N ASN A 133 7.43 -7.75 -4.78
CA ASN A 133 8.40 -8.62 -5.45
C ASN A 133 8.56 -8.24 -6.93
N THR A 134 9.15 -7.08 -7.18
CA THR A 134 9.28 -6.50 -8.51
C THR A 134 10.14 -7.33 -9.47
N ARG A 135 11.15 -8.06 -8.97
CA ARG A 135 11.99 -8.95 -9.79
C ARG A 135 11.21 -10.15 -10.33
N ALA A 136 10.34 -10.74 -9.51
CA ALA A 136 9.45 -11.81 -9.97
C ALA A 136 8.46 -11.29 -11.02
N ALA A 137 7.92 -10.08 -10.80
CA ALA A 137 7.04 -9.43 -11.78
C ALA A 137 7.72 -9.22 -13.14
N LEU A 138 8.95 -8.71 -13.18
CA LEU A 138 9.74 -8.59 -14.41
C LEU A 138 9.88 -9.94 -15.10
N SER A 139 10.30 -10.98 -14.36
CA SER A 139 10.53 -12.32 -14.90
C SER A 139 9.27 -12.91 -15.56
N VAL A 140 8.10 -12.74 -14.92
CA VAL A 140 6.81 -13.20 -15.47
C VAL A 140 6.47 -12.47 -16.77
N ILE A 141 6.62 -11.15 -16.81
CA ILE A 141 6.25 -10.34 -17.98
C ILE A 141 7.24 -10.53 -19.14
N GLU A 142 8.53 -10.69 -18.87
CA GLU A 142 9.51 -11.06 -19.89
C GLU A 142 9.24 -12.44 -20.48
N ALA A 143 8.87 -13.42 -19.63
CA ALA A 143 8.47 -14.75 -20.09
C ALA A 143 7.21 -14.69 -20.96
N MET A 144 6.22 -13.86 -20.59
CA MET A 144 5.03 -13.59 -21.40
C MET A 144 5.41 -13.04 -22.77
N ILE A 145 6.25 -12.00 -22.83
CA ILE A 145 6.66 -11.38 -24.11
C ILE A 145 7.32 -12.42 -25.03
N LYS A 146 8.19 -13.30 -24.49
CA LYS A 146 8.82 -14.38 -25.26
C LYS A 146 7.78 -15.34 -25.84
N VAL A 147 6.87 -15.85 -25.00
CA VAL A 147 5.82 -16.79 -25.43
C VAL A 147 4.89 -16.16 -26.47
N MET A 148 4.48 -14.89 -26.28
CA MET A 148 3.59 -14.20 -27.22
C MET A 148 4.28 -13.91 -28.56
N ALA A 149 5.58 -13.62 -28.55
CA ALA A 149 6.38 -13.47 -29.76
C ALA A 149 6.51 -14.79 -30.52
N GLU A 150 6.74 -15.91 -29.81
CA GLU A 150 6.76 -17.27 -30.39
C GLU A 150 5.40 -17.65 -31.00
N GLN A 151 4.29 -17.16 -30.43
CA GLN A 151 2.94 -17.33 -30.98
C GLN A 151 2.61 -16.38 -32.15
N GLY A 152 3.55 -15.53 -32.57
CA GLY A 152 3.36 -14.61 -33.69
C GLY A 152 2.52 -13.37 -33.36
N LEU A 153 2.38 -13.01 -32.07
CA LEU A 153 1.69 -11.78 -31.69
C LEU A 153 2.54 -10.56 -32.08
N PRO A 154 1.98 -9.56 -32.80
CA PRO A 154 2.75 -8.39 -33.21
C PRO A 154 3.18 -7.55 -31.99
N GLU A 155 4.36 -6.93 -32.10
CA GLU A 155 4.98 -6.15 -31.01
C GLU A 155 4.10 -4.97 -30.55
N ASP A 156 3.28 -4.41 -31.44
CA ASP A 156 2.31 -3.36 -31.11
C ASP A 156 1.29 -3.78 -30.03
N ASN A 157 0.93 -5.07 -30.00
CA ASN A 157 0.01 -5.63 -29.00
C ASN A 157 0.72 -5.89 -27.65
N LEU A 158 2.05 -5.79 -27.61
CA LEU A 158 2.86 -5.96 -26.40
C LEU A 158 3.17 -4.61 -25.71
N LYS A 159 2.69 -3.48 -26.23
CA LYS A 159 2.85 -2.15 -25.62
C LYS A 159 2.47 -2.09 -24.12
N PRO A 160 1.33 -2.67 -23.67
CA PRO A 160 1.00 -2.70 -22.24
C PRO A 160 2.05 -3.44 -21.39
N ALA A 161 2.66 -4.49 -21.93
CA ALA A 161 3.70 -5.25 -21.26
C ALA A 161 4.98 -4.42 -21.11
N TYR A 162 5.41 -3.71 -22.15
CA TYR A 162 6.57 -2.83 -22.09
C TYR A 162 6.38 -1.66 -21.11
N LEU A 163 5.19 -1.06 -21.06
CA LEU A 163 4.85 -0.04 -20.04
C LEU A 163 4.89 -0.61 -18.61
N PHE A 164 4.48 -1.86 -18.45
CA PHE A 164 4.56 -2.55 -17.17
C PHE A 164 6.01 -2.80 -16.76
N LEU A 165 6.85 -3.31 -17.68
CA LEU A 165 8.29 -3.50 -17.45
C LEU A 165 8.98 -2.17 -17.12
N SER A 166 8.72 -1.10 -17.86
CA SER A 166 9.32 0.22 -17.59
C SER A 166 9.00 0.73 -16.19
N SER A 167 7.79 0.45 -15.70
CA SER A 167 7.35 0.81 -14.35
C SER A 167 8.08 -0.04 -13.29
N CYS A 168 8.24 -1.34 -13.53
CA CYS A 168 8.99 -2.23 -12.65
C CYS A 168 10.48 -1.82 -12.54
N GLU A 169 11.10 -1.45 -13.66
CA GLU A 169 12.48 -0.95 -13.67
C GLU A 169 12.64 0.35 -12.85
N ILE A 170 11.68 1.27 -12.92
CA ILE A 170 11.70 2.48 -12.07
C ILE A 170 11.61 2.13 -10.59
N ASP A 171 10.77 1.16 -10.24
CA ASP A 171 10.63 0.69 -8.86
C ASP A 171 11.95 0.07 -8.37
N LEU A 172 12.63 -0.74 -9.19
CA LEU A 172 13.96 -1.28 -8.88
C LEU A 172 15.03 -0.19 -8.77
N ALA A 173 15.05 0.79 -9.67
CA ALA A 173 15.98 1.92 -9.60
C ALA A 173 15.81 2.70 -8.28
N ARG A 174 14.56 2.86 -7.81
CA ARG A 174 14.28 3.52 -6.53
C ARG A 174 14.81 2.71 -5.35
N LEU A 175 14.65 1.39 -5.36
CA LEU A 175 15.17 0.50 -4.31
C LEU A 175 16.70 0.44 -4.31
N ALA A 176 17.32 0.48 -5.49
CA ALA A 176 18.78 0.43 -5.65
C ALA A 176 19.45 1.77 -5.25
N ARG A 177 18.77 2.90 -5.36
CA ARG A 177 19.35 4.25 -5.13
C ARG A 177 20.11 4.41 -3.81
N SER A 178 19.67 3.75 -2.75
CA SER A 178 20.30 3.84 -1.43
C SER A 178 21.48 2.88 -1.23
N SER A 179 21.54 1.79 -1.99
CA SER A 179 22.50 0.69 -1.79
C SER A 179 23.54 0.58 -2.91
N GLN A 180 23.13 0.79 -4.16
CA GLN A 180 23.92 0.58 -5.37
C GLN A 180 23.52 1.62 -6.44
N PRO A 181 24.15 2.81 -6.47
CA PRO A 181 23.79 3.88 -7.39
C PRO A 181 23.99 3.50 -8.86
N ASP A 182 25.04 2.74 -9.19
CA ASP A 182 25.32 2.29 -10.56
C ASP A 182 24.21 1.37 -11.09
N ALA A 183 23.76 0.42 -10.26
CA ALA A 183 22.63 -0.44 -10.59
C ALA A 183 21.33 0.37 -10.76
N ALA A 184 21.14 1.44 -9.99
CA ALA A 184 19.99 2.34 -10.15
C ALA A 184 20.00 3.05 -11.52
N GLU A 185 21.18 3.45 -12.00
CA GLU A 185 21.34 4.04 -13.34
C GLU A 185 21.03 3.03 -14.45
N GLU A 186 21.49 1.78 -14.30
CA GLU A 186 21.18 0.69 -15.25
C GLU A 186 19.67 0.45 -15.36
N HIS A 187 18.96 0.36 -14.23
CA HIS A 187 17.50 0.24 -14.21
C HIS A 187 16.80 1.45 -14.84
N HIS A 188 17.30 2.67 -14.61
CA HIS A 188 16.78 3.87 -15.29
C HIS A 188 16.98 3.81 -16.80
N LYS A 189 18.13 3.31 -17.27
CA LYS A 189 18.39 3.11 -18.70
C LYS A 189 17.46 2.04 -19.28
N ALA A 190 17.30 0.91 -18.61
CA ALA A 190 16.37 -0.16 -19.02
C ALA A 190 14.93 0.36 -19.14
N SER A 191 14.45 1.11 -18.13
CA SER A 191 13.12 1.75 -18.17
C SER A 191 12.94 2.64 -19.42
N LYS A 192 13.94 3.46 -19.76
CA LYS A 192 13.91 4.27 -20.99
C LYS A 192 13.84 3.42 -22.25
N THR A 193 14.59 2.32 -22.33
CA THR A 193 14.53 1.42 -23.50
C THR A 193 13.14 0.80 -23.69
N TRP A 194 12.47 0.40 -22.59
CA TRP A 194 11.11 -0.11 -22.65
C TRP A 194 10.10 0.96 -23.10
N LEU A 195 10.25 2.20 -22.63
CA LEU A 195 9.40 3.31 -23.08
C LEU A 195 9.61 3.64 -24.56
N GLN A 196 10.84 3.58 -25.04
CA GLN A 196 11.15 3.77 -26.47
C GLN A 196 10.49 2.69 -27.34
N LYS A 197 10.33 1.45 -26.85
CA LYS A 197 9.56 0.43 -27.59
C LYS A 197 8.08 0.78 -27.74
N VAL A 198 7.50 1.48 -26.77
CA VAL A 198 6.07 1.82 -26.76
C VAL A 198 5.78 3.04 -27.63
N TYR A 199 6.58 4.08 -27.45
CA TYR A 199 6.36 5.39 -28.06
C TYR A 199 7.21 5.62 -29.32
N GLY A 200 8.03 4.64 -29.69
CA GLY A 200 9.06 4.78 -30.71
C GLY A 200 10.35 5.34 -30.13
N ALA A 201 11.46 5.17 -30.87
CA ALA A 201 12.69 5.85 -30.56
C ALA A 201 12.41 7.36 -30.64
N PHE A 202 12.48 8.04 -29.49
CA PHE A 202 12.81 9.46 -29.49
C PHE A 202 14.26 9.55 -29.97
N GLU A 203 14.48 9.40 -31.28
CA GLU A 203 15.62 10.05 -31.88
C GLU A 203 15.44 11.52 -31.52
N PRO A 204 16.36 12.13 -30.76
CA PRO A 204 16.32 13.56 -30.58
C PRO A 204 16.37 14.11 -32.00
N ILE A 205 15.22 14.62 -32.47
CA ILE A 205 15.12 15.28 -33.78
C ILE A 205 16.34 16.17 -33.80
N PRO A 206 17.32 15.92 -34.69
CA PRO A 206 18.58 16.65 -34.65
C PRO A 206 18.18 18.10 -34.78
N VAL A 207 18.20 18.82 -33.65
CA VAL A 207 17.85 20.23 -33.63
C VAL A 207 18.86 20.83 -34.58
N PRO A 208 18.45 21.35 -35.75
CA PRO A 208 19.40 21.90 -36.69
C PRO A 208 20.16 22.96 -35.91
N ASN A 209 21.47 22.72 -35.70
CA ASN A 209 22.35 23.48 -34.83
C ASN A 209 22.06 24.98 -34.97
N THR A 210 21.21 25.51 -34.10
CA THR A 210 20.83 26.93 -34.14
C THR A 210 21.90 27.78 -33.44
N SER A 211 22.98 27.14 -33.00
CA SER A 211 24.17 27.77 -32.45
C SER A 211 25.19 28.10 -33.54
N GLN A 212 24.82 28.90 -34.54
CA GLN A 212 25.81 29.75 -35.24
C GLN A 212 25.26 30.94 -36.02
N VAL A 213 24.07 31.46 -35.71
CA VAL A 213 23.77 32.87 -36.02
C VAL A 213 24.16 33.69 -34.80
N ARG A 214 25.48 33.82 -34.59
CA ARG A 214 26.04 34.88 -33.78
C ARG A 214 25.62 36.17 -34.45
N GLY A 215 24.71 36.91 -33.83
CA GLY A 215 24.28 38.21 -34.30
C GLY A 215 25.50 39.10 -34.56
N ASN A 216 25.69 39.47 -35.83
CA ASN A 216 26.29 40.75 -36.17
C ASN A 216 25.19 41.81 -35.99
N PRO A 217 25.28 42.72 -35.00
CA PRO A 217 24.39 43.86 -34.92
C PRO A 217 24.88 44.96 -35.87
N ALA A 218 24.87 44.75 -37.19
CA ALA A 218 25.13 45.81 -38.18
C ALA A 218 24.92 45.34 -39.63
N SER A 219 23.70 45.50 -40.16
CA SER A 219 23.40 45.81 -41.57
C SER A 219 21.89 45.66 -41.76
N SER A 220 21.14 46.76 -41.66
CA SER A 220 20.61 47.46 -42.84
C SER A 220 19.92 46.52 -43.83
N PRO A 221 18.59 46.59 -44.03
CA PRO A 221 17.88 45.77 -45.00
C PRO A 221 18.36 46.14 -46.40
N ARG A 222 19.32 45.37 -46.92
CA ARG A 222 19.72 45.41 -48.31
C ARG A 222 18.59 44.79 -49.11
N HIS A 223 17.69 45.67 -49.54
CA HIS A 223 16.94 45.64 -50.79
C HIS A 223 17.41 44.51 -51.73
N VAL A 224 16.72 43.38 -51.72
CA VAL A 224 16.83 42.39 -52.79
C VAL A 224 16.19 43.05 -54.01
N ARG A 225 17.06 43.57 -54.85
CA ARG A 225 16.80 44.11 -56.17
C ARG A 225 16.41 42.93 -57.05
N SER A 226 15.12 42.56 -57.04
CA SER A 226 14.56 41.68 -58.06
C SER A 226 14.74 42.37 -59.40
N ARG A 227 15.50 41.70 -60.26
CA ARG A 227 15.69 42.00 -61.67
C ARG A 227 14.36 42.25 -62.36
N GLU A 228 14.29 43.38 -63.04
CA GLU A 228 13.40 43.64 -64.17
C GLU A 228 13.57 42.56 -65.24
N PRO A 229 12.46 42.09 -65.82
CA PRO A 229 12.34 41.93 -67.26
C PRO A 229 11.58 43.15 -67.80
N SER A 230 12.34 44.03 -68.44
CA SER A 230 11.82 45.09 -69.29
C SER A 230 11.11 44.47 -70.50
N HIS A 231 9.78 44.46 -70.48
CA HIS A 231 8.99 44.42 -71.71
C HIS A 231 7.94 45.52 -71.65
N GLN A 232 8.33 46.66 -72.23
CA GLN A 232 7.40 47.61 -72.82
C GLN A 232 6.49 46.83 -73.77
N SER A 233 5.20 46.81 -73.46
CA SER A 233 4.15 46.56 -74.42
C SER A 233 2.97 47.44 -74.05
N GLN A 234 2.44 48.05 -75.09
CA GLN A 234 1.74 49.30 -75.07
C GLN A 234 0.37 49.21 -74.39
N ALA A 235 0.04 50.35 -73.79
CA ALA A 235 -1.27 50.81 -73.40
C ALA A 235 -2.41 50.32 -74.31
N THR A 236 -3.27 49.49 -73.74
CA THR A 236 -4.71 49.52 -73.99
C THR A 236 -5.37 49.52 -72.62
N SER A 237 -5.82 50.70 -72.18
CA SER A 237 -6.60 50.89 -70.96
C SER A 237 -7.87 50.02 -71.03
N PRO A 238 -8.03 49.00 -70.17
CA PRO A 238 -9.29 48.29 -70.06
C PRO A 238 -10.33 49.27 -69.50
N PRO A 239 -11.59 49.22 -69.96
CA PRO A 239 -12.62 50.10 -69.45
C PRO A 239 -12.76 49.92 -67.94
N GLU A 240 -12.71 51.02 -67.20
CA GLU A 240 -13.03 51.12 -65.78
C GLU A 240 -14.50 50.75 -65.58
N GLY A 241 -14.76 49.45 -65.60
CA GLY A 241 -16.08 48.89 -65.35
C GLY A 241 -16.31 48.72 -63.84
N PRO A 242 -17.53 48.95 -63.35
CA PRO A 242 -17.92 48.75 -61.94
C PRO A 242 -17.63 47.34 -61.37
N SER A 243 -17.29 46.37 -62.22
CA SER A 243 -16.99 44.99 -61.84
C SER A 243 -15.74 44.81 -60.97
N ARG A 244 -14.71 45.67 -61.11
CA ARG A 244 -13.47 45.54 -60.31
C ARG A 244 -13.68 45.94 -58.86
N GLU A 245 -14.45 46.99 -58.63
CA GLU A 245 -14.77 47.48 -57.29
C GLU A 245 -15.61 46.46 -56.51
N ILE A 246 -16.55 45.79 -57.17
CA ILE A 246 -17.36 44.72 -56.58
C ILE A 246 -16.48 43.53 -56.14
N LEU A 247 -15.51 43.12 -56.96
CA LEU A 247 -14.59 42.03 -56.63
C LEU A 247 -13.70 42.37 -55.43
N LEU A 248 -13.13 43.58 -55.39
CA LEU A 248 -12.32 44.05 -54.27
C LEU A 248 -13.15 44.16 -52.99
N GLY A 249 -14.39 44.67 -53.08
CA GLY A 249 -15.32 44.73 -51.96
C GLY A 249 -15.63 43.34 -51.38
N ARG A 250 -15.85 42.34 -52.24
CA ARG A 250 -16.02 40.94 -51.80
C ARG A 250 -14.77 40.42 -51.09
N GLN A 251 -13.58 40.65 -51.66
CA GLN A 251 -12.33 40.19 -51.06
C GLN A 251 -12.06 40.83 -49.70
N ILE A 252 -12.31 42.14 -49.54
CA ILE A 252 -12.20 42.83 -48.25
C ILE A 252 -13.17 42.22 -47.23
N ASN A 253 -14.40 41.89 -47.64
CA ASN A 253 -15.37 41.26 -46.75
C ASN A 253 -14.95 39.84 -46.33
N THR A 254 -14.39 39.03 -47.25
CA THR A 254 -13.83 37.72 -46.93
C THR A 254 -12.68 37.83 -45.93
N LEU A 255 -11.72 38.74 -46.15
CA LEU A 255 -10.60 38.95 -45.23
C LEU A 255 -11.05 39.43 -43.84
N ARG A 256 -12.05 40.32 -43.78
CA ARG A 256 -12.64 40.76 -42.50
C ARG A 256 -13.33 39.61 -41.77
N HIS A 257 -13.98 38.71 -42.51
CA HIS A 257 -14.61 37.53 -41.94
C HIS A 257 -13.56 36.57 -41.36
N GLU A 258 -12.53 36.22 -42.13
CA GLU A 258 -11.42 35.38 -41.67
C GLU A 258 -10.71 35.97 -40.45
N GLN A 259 -10.45 37.28 -40.45
CA GLN A 259 -9.86 37.97 -39.30
C GLN A 259 -10.75 37.86 -38.05
N LYS A 260 -12.07 38.00 -38.22
CA LYS A 260 -13.05 37.83 -37.13
C LYS A 260 -13.03 36.40 -36.61
N GLU A 261 -13.01 35.40 -37.48
CA GLU A 261 -12.94 33.97 -37.09
C GLU A 261 -11.65 33.65 -36.34
N GLN A 262 -10.49 34.10 -36.85
CA GLN A 262 -9.21 33.94 -36.16
C GLN A 262 -9.21 34.62 -34.79
N SER A 263 -9.78 35.82 -34.69
CA SER A 263 -9.90 36.53 -33.41
C SER A 263 -10.77 35.77 -32.40
N ALA A 264 -11.85 35.14 -32.87
CA ALA A 264 -12.73 34.31 -32.04
C ALA A 264 -12.03 33.03 -31.56
N LEU A 265 -11.32 32.33 -32.46
CA LEU A 265 -10.57 31.12 -32.12
C LEU A 265 -9.46 31.40 -31.09
N LEU A 266 -8.76 32.54 -31.22
CA LEU A 266 -7.76 32.96 -30.23
C LEU A 266 -8.39 33.31 -28.88
N ALA A 267 -9.57 33.95 -28.89
CA ALA A 267 -10.30 34.25 -27.65
C ALA A 267 -10.76 32.97 -26.94
N GLU A 268 -11.29 32.00 -27.68
CA GLU A 268 -11.69 30.69 -27.18
C GLU A 268 -10.49 29.91 -26.61
N THR A 269 -9.38 29.86 -27.35
CA THR A 269 -8.14 29.20 -26.89
C THR A 269 -7.63 29.82 -25.58
N ARG A 270 -7.68 31.16 -25.46
CA ARG A 270 -7.32 31.86 -24.22
C ARG A 270 -8.27 31.54 -23.08
N ALA A 271 -9.57 31.41 -23.35
CA ALA A 271 -10.56 31.04 -22.34
C ALA A 271 -10.35 29.59 -21.84
N MET A 272 -10.16 28.64 -22.75
CA MET A 272 -9.84 27.25 -22.40
C MET A 272 -8.53 27.15 -21.60
N LYS A 273 -7.50 27.90 -21.98
CA LYS A 273 -6.24 27.97 -21.22
C LYS A 273 -6.49 28.41 -19.77
N ARG A 274 -7.21 29.52 -19.55
CA ARG A 274 -7.52 30.01 -18.20
C ARG A 274 -8.30 28.97 -17.39
N LYS A 275 -9.24 28.26 -18.03
CA LYS A 275 -10.01 27.19 -17.39
C LYS A 275 -9.09 26.05 -16.93
N LEU A 276 -8.22 25.55 -17.80
CA LEU A 276 -7.26 24.49 -17.43
C LEU A 276 -6.28 24.94 -16.34
N GLU A 277 -5.81 26.19 -16.39
CA GLU A 277 -4.98 26.76 -15.32
C GLU A 277 -5.73 26.76 -13.98
N SER A 278 -7.02 27.14 -13.97
CA SER A 278 -7.85 27.10 -12.75
C SER A 278 -8.06 25.67 -12.23
N GLU A 279 -8.30 24.70 -13.11
CA GLU A 279 -8.45 23.29 -12.73
C GLU A 279 -7.16 22.72 -12.14
N VAL A 280 -5.98 23.06 -12.70
CA VAL A 280 -4.68 22.67 -12.14
C VAL A 280 -4.46 23.28 -10.76
N THR A 281 -4.87 24.53 -10.54
CA THR A 281 -4.77 25.13 -9.19
C THR A 281 -5.67 24.45 -8.17
N PHE A 282 -6.90 24.12 -8.55
CA PHE A 282 -7.86 23.39 -7.71
C PHE A 282 -7.33 21.99 -7.36
N GLU A 283 -6.78 21.28 -8.34
CA GLU A 283 -6.22 19.94 -8.15
C GLU A 283 -5.03 19.96 -7.19
N ARG A 284 -4.11 20.93 -7.34
CA ARG A 284 -2.98 21.12 -6.42
C ARG A 284 -3.44 21.42 -5.00
N GLU A 285 -4.49 22.21 -4.84
CA GLU A 285 -5.07 22.49 -3.53
C GLU A 285 -5.73 21.26 -2.91
N GLY A 286 -6.46 20.49 -3.72
CA GLY A 286 -7.01 19.20 -3.32
C GLY A 286 -5.94 18.22 -2.84
N ARG A 287 -4.83 18.07 -3.59
CA ARG A 287 -3.68 17.26 -3.18
C ARG A 287 -3.09 17.72 -1.85
N ARG A 288 -2.90 19.04 -1.66
CA ARG A 288 -2.37 19.59 -0.39
C ARG A 288 -3.32 19.38 0.78
N ARG A 289 -4.63 19.33 0.55
CA ARG A 289 -5.61 18.98 1.59
C ARG A 289 -5.48 17.50 1.95
N LEU A 290 -5.55 16.61 0.96
CA LEU A 290 -5.44 15.16 1.18
C LEU A 290 -4.13 14.74 1.85
N LEU A 291 -3.00 15.40 1.53
CA LEU A 291 -1.72 15.14 2.21
C LEU A 291 -1.77 15.53 3.70
N ARG A 292 -2.41 16.65 4.05
CA ARG A 292 -2.59 17.04 5.46
C ARG A 292 -3.49 16.05 6.19
N ASP A 293 -4.60 15.64 5.56
CA ASP A 293 -5.51 14.66 6.14
C ASP A 293 -4.79 13.32 6.37
N PHE A 294 -3.92 12.91 5.44
CA PHE A 294 -3.08 11.72 5.58
C PHE A 294 -2.10 11.83 6.76
N ASP A 295 -1.40 12.96 6.88
CA ASP A 295 -0.47 13.21 8.00
C ASP A 295 -1.21 13.21 9.35
N ASP A 296 -2.43 13.73 9.40
CA ASP A 296 -3.23 13.75 10.62
C ASP A 296 -3.75 12.36 10.99
N LEU A 297 -4.22 11.57 10.02
CA LEU A 297 -4.58 10.16 10.23
C LEU A 297 -3.38 9.31 10.67
N GLU A 298 -2.19 9.58 10.14
CA GLU A 298 -0.96 8.89 10.57
C GLU A 298 -0.66 9.20 12.05
N LYS A 299 -0.76 10.48 12.46
CA LYS A 299 -0.61 10.87 13.87
C LYS A 299 -1.65 10.18 14.75
N GLU A 300 -2.92 10.17 14.36
CA GLU A 300 -4.00 9.48 15.08
C GLU A 300 -3.74 7.98 15.23
N LEU A 301 -3.27 7.32 14.18
CA LEU A 301 -2.90 5.91 14.23
C LEU A 301 -1.74 5.68 15.21
N THR A 302 -0.72 6.56 15.22
CA THR A 302 0.37 6.44 16.19
C THR A 302 -0.07 6.67 17.64
N THR A 303 -0.99 7.61 17.89
CA THR A 303 -1.53 7.85 19.24
C THR A 303 -2.41 6.68 19.68
N ALA A 304 -3.24 6.14 18.80
CA ALA A 304 -4.03 4.94 19.06
C ALA A 304 -3.16 3.73 19.43
N ARG A 305 -2.08 3.48 18.67
CA ARG A 305 -1.11 2.41 18.99
C ARG A 305 -0.42 2.61 20.34
N LYS A 306 -0.11 3.85 20.73
CA LYS A 306 0.46 4.14 22.06
C LYS A 306 -0.54 3.84 23.17
N MET A 307 -1.81 4.22 23.00
CA MET A 307 -2.88 3.92 23.95
C MET A 307 -3.14 2.41 24.05
N GLU A 308 -3.15 1.70 22.93
CA GLU A 308 -3.25 0.23 22.88
C GLU A 308 -2.12 -0.44 23.66
N ASN A 309 -0.87 -0.05 23.40
CA ASN A 309 0.29 -0.59 24.12
C ASN A 309 0.22 -0.31 25.63
N TYR A 310 -0.26 0.86 26.03
CA TYR A 310 -0.48 1.21 27.43
C TYR A 310 -1.55 0.30 28.08
N ALA A 311 -2.68 0.12 27.42
CA ALA A 311 -3.76 -0.76 27.88
C ALA A 311 -3.30 -2.21 28.00
N LEU A 312 -2.59 -2.74 26.99
CA LEU A 312 -2.00 -4.08 27.03
C LEU A 312 -0.98 -4.21 28.16
N GLY A 313 -0.16 -3.19 28.40
CA GLY A 313 0.78 -3.16 29.53
C GLY A 313 0.08 -3.16 30.89
N GLN A 314 -1.05 -2.47 31.02
CA GLN A 314 -1.87 -2.50 32.22
C GLN A 314 -2.47 -3.89 32.46
N VAL A 315 -3.06 -4.51 31.44
CA VAL A 315 -3.63 -5.87 31.52
C VAL A 315 -2.54 -6.89 31.90
N LYS A 316 -1.34 -6.81 31.31
CA LYS A 316 -0.22 -7.69 31.67
C LYS A 316 0.15 -7.58 33.15
N ARG A 317 0.27 -6.35 33.67
CA ARG A 317 0.56 -6.11 35.09
C ARG A 317 -0.52 -6.67 36.00
N GLU A 318 -1.79 -6.51 35.64
CA GLU A 318 -2.91 -7.07 36.39
C GLU A 318 -2.90 -8.60 36.41
N VAL A 319 -2.66 -9.24 35.25
CA VAL A 319 -2.58 -10.70 35.13
C VAL A 319 -1.41 -11.26 35.93
N GLU A 320 -0.24 -10.61 35.87
CA GLU A 320 0.92 -11.02 36.68
C GLU A 320 0.67 -10.86 38.18
N ALA A 321 0.01 -9.77 38.59
CA ALA A 321 -0.37 -9.57 39.99
C ALA A 321 -1.35 -10.67 40.47
N ARG A 322 -2.35 -11.02 39.65
CA ARG A 322 -3.27 -12.13 39.93
C ARG A 322 -2.54 -13.46 40.03
N ARG A 323 -1.65 -13.77 39.07
CA ARG A 323 -0.85 -15.00 39.09
C ARG A 323 -0.02 -15.12 40.38
N LYS A 324 0.67 -14.05 40.79
CA LYS A 324 1.45 -14.01 42.03
C LYS A 324 0.57 -14.21 43.27
N ALA A 325 -0.61 -13.60 43.30
CA ALA A 325 -1.56 -13.78 44.40
C ALA A 325 -2.08 -15.22 44.48
N GLU A 326 -2.39 -15.84 43.33
CA GLU A 326 -2.81 -17.25 43.26
C GLU A 326 -1.69 -18.20 43.70
N GLU A 327 -0.45 -17.97 43.29
CA GLU A 327 0.71 -18.76 43.71
C GLU A 327 0.91 -18.68 45.22
N LYS A 328 0.79 -17.48 45.81
CA LYS A 328 0.86 -17.28 47.26
C LYS A 328 -0.28 -18.03 47.98
N ALA A 329 -1.51 -17.96 47.46
CA ALA A 329 -2.64 -18.69 48.03
C ALA A 329 -2.47 -20.22 47.95
N ARG A 330 -1.89 -20.73 46.85
CA ARG A 330 -1.55 -22.15 46.70
C ARG A 330 -0.47 -22.57 47.70
N ALA A 331 0.57 -21.77 47.88
CA ALA A 331 1.64 -22.03 48.84
C ALA A 331 1.12 -22.05 50.29
N GLU A 332 0.27 -21.09 50.65
CA GLU A 332 -0.38 -21.06 51.97
C GLU A 332 -1.25 -22.30 52.20
N LYS A 333 -2.07 -22.68 51.21
CA LYS A 333 -2.90 -23.89 51.30
C LYS A 333 -2.05 -25.16 51.44
N ALA A 334 -0.92 -25.24 50.73
CA ALA A 334 0.02 -26.36 50.84
C ALA A 334 0.62 -26.43 52.25
N MET A 335 1.08 -25.30 52.81
CA MET A 335 1.59 -25.23 54.18
C MET A 335 0.53 -25.64 55.22
N ARG A 336 -0.73 -25.20 55.06
CA ARG A 336 -1.82 -25.61 55.96
C ARG A 336 -2.07 -27.12 55.94
N LEU A 337 -2.04 -27.73 54.75
CA LEU A 337 -2.20 -29.18 54.62
C LEU A 337 -1.01 -29.94 55.22
N GLU A 338 0.20 -29.42 55.08
CA GLU A 338 1.40 -30.00 55.70
C GLU A 338 1.32 -29.95 57.23
N LEU A 339 0.96 -28.79 57.80
CA LEU A 339 0.71 -28.65 59.24
C LEU A 339 -0.40 -29.60 59.72
N GLN A 340 -1.51 -29.71 58.99
CA GLN A 340 -2.58 -30.64 59.31
C GLN A 340 -2.09 -32.09 59.36
N LYS A 341 -1.29 -32.53 58.39
CA LYS A 341 -0.70 -33.87 58.39
C LYS A 341 0.21 -34.11 59.59
N VAL A 342 1.00 -33.11 59.98
CA VAL A 342 1.84 -33.20 61.19
C VAL A 342 0.98 -33.33 62.45
N PHE A 343 -0.12 -32.58 62.54
CA PHE A 343 -1.08 -32.71 63.64
C PHE A 343 -1.76 -34.07 63.67
N GLU A 344 -2.22 -34.59 62.53
CA GLU A 344 -2.82 -35.92 62.43
C GLU A 344 -1.82 -37.01 62.82
N HIS A 345 -0.58 -36.93 62.33
CA HIS A 345 0.48 -37.88 62.70
C HIS A 345 0.80 -37.82 64.21
N ASN A 346 0.92 -36.62 64.78
CA ASN A 346 1.15 -36.46 66.22
C ASN A 346 -0.05 -36.92 67.05
N ALA A 347 -1.28 -36.67 66.60
CA ALA A 347 -2.50 -37.12 67.28
C ALA A 347 -2.66 -38.64 67.26
N VAL A 348 -2.12 -39.35 66.27
CA VAL A 348 -2.10 -40.83 66.26
C VAL A 348 -0.98 -41.38 67.14
N ALA A 349 0.20 -40.73 67.19
CA ALA A 349 1.36 -41.21 67.94
C ALA A 349 1.35 -40.89 69.46
N ALA A 350 0.74 -39.76 69.85
CA ALA A 350 0.79 -39.27 71.24
C ALA A 350 -0.14 -39.99 72.24
N PRO A 351 -1.42 -40.30 71.96
CA PRO A 351 -2.33 -40.71 73.02
C PRO A 351 -2.06 -42.14 73.54
N PHE A 352 -1.50 -43.04 72.73
CA PHE A 352 -1.23 -44.41 73.19
C PHE A 352 0.13 -44.57 73.86
N SER A 353 1.17 -43.85 73.42
CA SER A 353 2.50 -43.97 74.00
C SER A 353 2.64 -43.23 75.34
N GLU A 354 1.98 -42.08 75.50
CA GLU A 354 1.94 -41.39 76.81
C GLU A 354 1.06 -42.11 77.83
N ILE A 355 -0.06 -42.71 77.42
CA ILE A 355 -0.88 -43.55 78.32
C ILE A 355 -0.12 -44.82 78.71
N ALA A 356 0.54 -45.51 77.77
CA ALA A 356 1.36 -46.68 78.10
C ALA A 356 2.53 -46.35 79.03
N ASN A 357 3.20 -45.21 78.81
CA ASN A 357 4.29 -44.77 79.69
C ASN A 357 3.79 -44.29 81.07
N THR A 358 2.59 -43.71 81.17
CA THR A 358 2.02 -43.34 82.48
C THR A 358 1.46 -44.54 83.24
N ILE A 359 0.94 -45.57 82.56
CA ILE A 359 0.55 -46.84 83.19
C ILE A 359 1.78 -47.57 83.74
N ASN A 360 2.86 -47.70 82.96
CA ASN A 360 4.11 -48.32 83.44
C ASN A 360 4.78 -47.52 84.58
N LYS A 361 4.56 -46.21 84.65
CA LYS A 361 5.11 -45.33 85.70
C LYS A 361 4.21 -45.19 86.93
N ALA A 362 2.96 -45.68 86.87
CA ALA A 362 2.06 -45.74 88.02
C ALA A 362 2.36 -46.95 88.94
N ASP A 363 3.02 -47.98 88.43
CA ASP A 363 3.41 -49.18 89.20
C ASP A 363 4.63 -48.95 90.12
N GLU A 364 5.32 -47.81 89.97
CA GLU A 364 6.50 -47.43 90.79
C GLU A 364 6.23 -46.26 91.76
N ARG A 365 4.97 -45.94 92.09
CA ARG A 365 4.71 -44.96 93.16
C ARG A 365 4.72 -45.67 94.53
N PRO A 366 5.78 -45.54 95.35
CA PRO A 366 5.71 -45.96 96.73
C PRO A 366 4.59 -45.19 97.43
N PHE A 367 3.75 -45.93 98.14
CA PHE A 367 2.64 -45.45 98.95
C PHE A 367 3.19 -44.54 100.07
N SER A 368 3.38 -43.26 99.78
CA SER A 368 3.77 -42.27 100.76
C SER A 368 2.54 -41.83 101.53
N TYR A 369 2.37 -42.37 102.73
CA TYR A 369 1.36 -41.93 103.68
C TYR A 369 1.48 -40.40 103.93
N PRO A 370 0.36 -39.66 103.92
CA PRO A 370 0.37 -38.25 104.29
C PRO A 370 0.79 -38.13 105.76
N LYS A 371 1.95 -37.51 105.97
CA LYS A 371 2.47 -37.17 107.30
C LYS A 371 1.61 -36.02 107.83
N ALA A 372 0.83 -36.31 108.87
CA ALA A 372 0.10 -35.30 109.62
C ALA A 372 1.10 -34.34 110.29
N SER A 373 1.10 -33.08 109.85
CA SER A 373 1.53 -31.92 110.65
C SER A 373 0.22 -31.16 110.96
N ASN A 374 -0.31 -31.11 112.18
CA ASN A 374 0.31 -30.64 113.42
C ASN A 374 1.28 -29.49 113.14
N ASP A 375 0.75 -28.27 113.01
CA ASP A 375 0.93 -27.32 114.11
C ASP A 375 0.11 -26.01 113.94
N PRO A 376 -0.06 -25.26 115.05
CA PRO A 376 -1.19 -24.36 115.32
C PRO A 376 -0.87 -22.86 115.22
N ALA A 377 -1.96 -22.08 115.27
CA ALA A 377 -2.13 -20.68 115.69
C ALA A 377 -1.30 -19.59 114.97
#